data_AF-A0A7K4IKH0-F1
#
_entry.id   AF-A0A7K4IKH0-F1
#
_cell.length_a   1.000
_cell.length_b   1.000
_cell.length_c   1.000
_cell.angle_alpha   90.00
_cell.angle_beta   90.00
_cell.angle_gamma   90.00
#
_symmetry.space_group_name_H-M   'P 1'
#
loop_
_entity.id
_entity.type
_entity.pdbx_description
1 polymer ?
#
loop_
_entity_poly.entity_id
_entity_poly.type
_entity_poly.pdbx_seq_one_letter_code
_entity_poly.pdbx_strand_id
1 'polypeptide(L)'
;NKYGDTPSPFEYNAYDGRVLGKRVMVSLVQSEKEKKLLGRAAFNEIVVHDGNILGIPKGDEGLSKKELIAEARRKGVPTGIRYIDSLAAFVASGIEEAVESGKKEFIMKRAMTSTSGEINIKVREDVLRFITSENKRIDLRGPVFMMVRAQIE
;
A
#
# COMPACT_ATOMS: atom_id res chain seq x y z
N ASN A 1 7.18 9.19 -14.10
CA ASN A 1 7.41 8.47 -12.83
C ASN A 1 8.83 8.80 -12.38
N LYS A 2 9.05 9.62 -11.35
CA LYS A 2 10.34 10.34 -11.17
C LYS A 2 11.52 9.45 -10.71
N TYR A 3 11.24 8.27 -10.14
CA TYR A 3 12.27 7.42 -9.51
C TYR A 3 12.04 5.91 -9.73
N GLY A 4 11.30 5.53 -10.79
CA GLY A 4 10.95 4.12 -11.04
C GLY A 4 12.11 3.21 -11.44
N ASP A 5 13.20 3.81 -11.94
CA ASP A 5 14.27 3.11 -12.67
C ASP A 5 15.68 3.29 -12.06
N THR A 6 15.78 3.77 -10.82
CA THR A 6 17.08 3.93 -10.15
C THR A 6 17.62 2.52 -9.74
N PRO A 7 18.90 2.11 -10.05
CA PRO A 7 19.49 0.77 -9.74
C PRO A 7 20.20 0.54 -8.36
N SER A 8 19.57 -0.21 -7.42
CA SER A 8 19.89 -0.30 -5.97
C SER A 8 21.38 -0.43 -5.55
N PRO A 9 21.78 -0.09 -4.29
CA PRO A 9 20.94 0.38 -3.19
C PRO A 9 20.66 1.89 -3.28
N PHE A 10 19.42 2.28 -2.97
CA PHE A 10 19.09 3.69 -2.75
C PHE A 10 18.32 3.91 -1.49
N GLU A 11 18.58 5.08 -0.95
CA GLU A 11 17.78 5.75 0.02
C GLU A 11 17.28 7.04 -0.63
N TYR A 12 15.96 7.19 -0.76
CA TYR A 12 15.35 8.42 -1.27
C TYR A 12 14.67 9.15 -0.13
N ASN A 13 15.13 10.37 0.16
CA ASN A 13 14.48 11.23 1.13
C ASN A 13 13.10 11.66 0.58
N ALA A 14 12.06 11.17 1.25
CA ALA A 14 10.67 11.50 0.93
C ALA A 14 10.15 12.69 1.73
N TYR A 15 10.74 12.98 2.89
CA TYR A 15 10.37 14.09 3.77
C TYR A 15 11.52 14.43 4.75
N ASP A 16 11.79 15.71 4.94
CA ASP A 16 12.57 16.24 6.06
C ASP A 16 11.82 17.47 6.59
N GLY A 17 11.34 17.40 7.82
CA GLY A 17 10.54 18.46 8.41
C GLY A 17 10.18 18.17 9.85
N ARG A 18 9.15 18.83 10.35
CA ARG A 18 8.67 18.62 11.73
C ARG A 18 7.36 17.84 11.76
N VAL A 19 7.25 16.92 12.72
CA VAL A 19 6.02 16.21 13.09
C VAL A 19 5.88 16.36 14.59
N LEU A 20 4.75 16.90 15.06
CA LEU A 20 4.50 17.16 16.50
C LEU A 20 5.66 17.89 17.20
N GLY A 21 6.28 18.85 16.50
CA GLY A 21 7.38 19.67 17.00
C GLY A 21 8.77 19.03 16.93
N LYS A 22 8.88 17.72 16.68
CA LYS A 22 10.14 16.99 16.50
C LYS A 22 10.58 16.94 15.04
N ARG A 23 11.89 17.00 14.78
CA ARG A 23 12.40 16.81 13.42
C ARG A 23 12.29 15.33 13.04
N VAL A 24 11.77 15.08 11.85
CA VAL A 24 11.62 13.74 11.29
C VAL A 24 12.15 13.72 9.87
N MET A 25 13.02 12.74 9.59
CA MET A 25 13.54 12.45 8.26
C MET A 25 13.02 11.10 7.79
N VAL A 26 12.26 11.08 6.70
CA VAL A 26 11.64 9.89 6.12
C VAL A 26 12.32 9.50 4.83
N SER A 27 12.74 8.25 4.75
CA SER A 27 13.44 7.67 3.61
C SER A 27 12.70 6.45 3.07
N LEU A 28 12.56 6.37 1.75
CA LEU A 28 12.23 5.12 1.04
C LEU A 28 13.53 4.34 0.82
N VAL A 29 13.56 3.08 1.26
CA VAL A 29 14.76 2.24 1.26
C VAL A 29 14.57 1.05 0.34
N GLN A 30 15.56 0.75 -0.51
CA GLN A 30 15.65 -0.53 -1.23
C GLN A 30 17.06 -1.10 -1.08
N SER A 31 17.20 -2.15 -0.28
CA SER A 31 18.49 -2.76 0.06
C SER A 31 18.95 -3.83 -0.94
N GLU A 32 18.06 -4.34 -1.78
CA GLU A 32 18.36 -5.44 -2.70
C GLU A 32 18.75 -4.94 -4.09
N LYS A 33 19.89 -5.42 -4.60
CA LYS A 33 20.39 -5.13 -5.96
C LYS A 33 19.36 -5.54 -7.01
N GLU A 34 19.19 -4.70 -8.04
CA GLU A 34 18.36 -4.96 -9.23
C GLU A 34 16.84 -5.11 -8.98
N LYS A 35 16.35 -4.78 -7.78
CA LYS A 35 14.90 -4.73 -7.49
C LYS A 35 14.33 -3.34 -7.64
N LYS A 36 13.12 -3.24 -8.22
CA LYS A 36 12.34 -1.99 -8.26
C LYS A 36 12.04 -1.48 -6.85
N LEU A 37 11.94 -0.17 -6.70
CA LEU A 37 11.60 0.49 -5.43
C LEU A 37 10.23 0.09 -4.91
N LEU A 38 9.29 -0.16 -5.82
CA LEU A 38 7.93 -0.59 -5.52
C LEU A 38 7.57 -1.79 -6.39
N GLY A 39 6.84 -2.72 -5.80
CA GLY A 39 6.25 -3.87 -6.47
C GLY A 39 5.09 -3.46 -7.36
N ARG A 40 4.77 -4.34 -8.32
CA ARG A 40 3.72 -4.09 -9.32
C ARG A 40 2.36 -3.76 -8.70
N ALA A 41 2.05 -4.33 -7.53
CA ALA A 41 0.77 -4.14 -6.87
C ALA A 41 0.68 -2.83 -6.07
N ALA A 42 1.78 -2.10 -5.87
CA ALA A 42 1.77 -0.85 -5.09
C ALA A 42 0.81 0.21 -5.66
N PHE A 43 0.57 0.15 -6.97
CA PHE A 43 -0.30 1.08 -7.69
C PHE A 43 -1.68 0.48 -8.02
N ASN A 44 -2.01 -0.70 -7.48
CA ASN A 44 -3.35 -1.25 -7.63
C ASN A 44 -4.35 -0.31 -6.96
N GLU A 45 -5.48 -0.11 -7.63
CA GLU A 45 -6.64 0.59 -7.12
C GLU A 45 -7.61 -0.41 -6.49
N ILE A 46 -8.21 -0.04 -5.37
CA ILE A 46 -9.24 -0.85 -4.72
C ILE A 46 -10.57 -0.57 -5.41
N VAL A 47 -11.21 -1.63 -5.91
CA VAL A 47 -12.46 -1.56 -6.66
C VAL A 47 -13.47 -2.51 -6.05
N VAL A 48 -14.71 -2.05 -5.90
CA VAL A 48 -15.84 -2.89 -5.50
C VAL A 48 -16.59 -3.36 -6.74
N HIS A 49 -16.78 -4.67 -6.90
CA HIS A 49 -17.52 -5.23 -8.03
C HIS A 49 -18.27 -6.51 -7.64
N ASP A 50 -19.58 -6.54 -7.88
CA ASP A 50 -20.45 -7.68 -7.57
C ASP A 50 -20.27 -8.20 -6.12
N GLY A 51 -20.25 -7.27 -5.15
CA GLY A 51 -20.03 -7.58 -3.73
C GLY A 51 -18.59 -8.00 -3.36
N ASN A 52 -17.68 -8.10 -4.34
CA ASN A 52 -16.26 -8.35 -4.09
C ASN A 52 -15.48 -7.04 -3.90
N ILE A 53 -14.42 -7.09 -3.11
CA ILE A 53 -13.43 -6.01 -2.96
C ILE A 53 -12.12 -6.49 -3.58
N LEU A 54 -11.67 -5.83 -4.65
CA LEU A 54 -10.60 -6.33 -5.52
C LEU A 54 -9.50 -5.29 -5.70
N GLY A 55 -8.25 -5.75 -5.72
CA GLY A 55 -7.09 -4.96 -6.12
C GLY A 55 -6.91 -5.02 -7.63
N ILE A 56 -7.20 -3.92 -8.32
CA ILE A 56 -7.13 -3.84 -9.77
C ILE A 56 -5.85 -3.10 -10.17
N PRO A 57 -4.93 -3.74 -10.93
CA PRO A 57 -3.72 -3.07 -11.41
C PRO A 57 -4.01 -1.84 -12.25
N LYS A 58 -3.07 -0.91 -12.32
CA LYS A 58 -3.13 0.22 -13.26
C LYS A 58 -2.54 -0.24 -14.62
N GLY A 59 -3.34 -0.20 -15.69
CA GLY A 59 -2.89 -0.59 -17.04
C GLY A 59 -2.95 -2.11 -17.31
N ASP A 60 -2.56 -2.55 -18.51
CA ASP A 60 -2.92 -3.90 -18.97
C ASP A 60 -2.03 -5.06 -18.47
N GLU A 61 -1.10 -4.76 -17.58
CA GLU A 61 -0.14 -5.72 -17.07
C GLU A 61 -0.81 -6.77 -16.17
N GLY A 62 -0.97 -7.98 -16.70
CA GLY A 62 -1.49 -9.13 -15.96
C GLY A 62 -3.00 -9.39 -16.09
N LEU A 63 -3.72 -8.70 -17.00
CA LEU A 63 -5.15 -8.97 -17.24
C LEU A 63 -5.46 -10.38 -17.73
N SER A 64 -4.45 -11.12 -18.19
CA SER A 64 -4.61 -12.27 -19.06
C SER A 64 -5.19 -13.54 -18.42
N LYS A 65 -5.67 -13.55 -17.17
CA LYS A 65 -6.09 -14.82 -16.54
C LYS A 65 -7.39 -14.85 -15.73
N LYS A 66 -8.06 -13.73 -15.44
CA LYS A 66 -9.30 -13.76 -14.62
C LYS A 66 -10.36 -12.77 -15.10
N GLU A 67 -11.45 -13.28 -15.65
CA GLU A 67 -12.62 -12.53 -16.12
C GLU A 67 -13.10 -11.50 -15.09
N LEU A 68 -13.17 -11.89 -13.80
CA LEU A 68 -13.58 -11.00 -12.72
C LEU A 68 -12.77 -9.69 -12.63
N ILE A 69 -11.45 -9.74 -12.87
CA ILE A 69 -10.59 -8.54 -12.80
C ILE A 69 -10.88 -7.62 -13.99
N ALA A 70 -11.09 -8.19 -15.18
CA ALA A 70 -11.43 -7.43 -16.37
C ALA A 70 -12.83 -6.80 -16.26
N GLU A 71 -13.81 -7.53 -15.71
CA GLU A 71 -15.15 -7.00 -15.45
C GLU A 71 -15.13 -5.91 -14.37
N ALA A 72 -14.43 -6.14 -13.25
CA ALA A 72 -14.30 -5.15 -12.20
C ALA A 72 -13.64 -3.86 -12.69
N ARG A 73 -12.64 -3.94 -13.57
CA ARG A 73 -12.06 -2.74 -14.18
C ARG A 73 -13.07 -1.95 -15.02
N ARG A 74 -13.95 -2.64 -15.75
CA ARG A 74 -14.90 -2.00 -16.67
C ARG A 74 -16.18 -1.50 -15.99
N LYS A 75 -16.68 -2.25 -15.01
CA LYS A 75 -18.01 -2.09 -14.41
C LYS A 75 -17.98 -1.90 -12.89
N GLY A 76 -16.83 -2.09 -12.25
CA GLY A 76 -16.68 -1.90 -10.82
C GLY A 76 -16.71 -0.43 -10.41
N VAL A 77 -16.94 -0.20 -9.12
CA VAL A 77 -16.92 1.12 -8.50
C VAL A 77 -15.56 1.32 -7.83
N PRO A 78 -14.70 2.22 -8.34
CA PRO A 78 -13.42 2.52 -7.71
C PRO A 78 -13.64 3.24 -6.38
N THR A 79 -12.84 2.92 -5.37
CA THR A 79 -12.87 3.64 -4.09
C THR A 79 -12.06 4.95 -4.13
N GLY A 80 -11.27 5.15 -5.18
CA GLY A 80 -10.29 6.23 -5.28
C GLY A 80 -9.03 6.01 -4.43
N ILE A 81 -8.88 4.84 -3.80
CA ILE A 81 -7.75 4.51 -2.94
C ILE A 81 -6.85 3.49 -3.65
N ARG A 82 -5.59 3.84 -3.86
CA ARG A 82 -4.55 2.88 -4.26
C ARG A 82 -3.81 2.37 -3.04
N TYR A 83 -3.10 1.25 -3.21
CA TYR A 83 -2.37 0.63 -2.11
C TYR A 83 -1.31 1.59 -1.55
N ILE A 84 -0.60 2.31 -2.42
CA ILE A 84 0.39 3.31 -2.01
C ILE A 84 -0.21 4.45 -1.19
N ASP A 85 -1.45 4.86 -1.48
CA ASP A 85 -2.12 5.95 -0.74
C ASP A 85 -2.42 5.49 0.69
N SER A 86 -2.96 4.28 0.80
CA SER A 86 -3.30 3.68 2.10
C SER A 86 -2.08 3.36 2.95
N LEU A 87 -1.00 2.88 2.33
CA LEU A 87 0.28 2.63 2.99
C LEU A 87 1.00 3.92 3.38
N ALA A 88 0.89 4.99 2.58
CA ALA A 88 1.42 6.30 2.97
C ALA A 88 0.72 6.82 4.23
N ALA A 89 -0.61 6.67 4.31
CA ALA A 89 -1.36 7.02 5.51
C ALA A 89 -0.94 6.16 6.73
N PHE A 90 -0.72 4.85 6.53
CA PHE A 90 -0.21 3.96 7.58
C PHE A 90 1.15 4.40 8.11
N VAL A 91 2.07 4.76 7.21
CA VAL A 91 3.41 5.25 7.55
C VAL A 91 3.32 6.56 8.31
N ALA A 92 2.52 7.52 7.84
CA ALA A 92 2.34 8.80 8.50
C ALA A 92 1.83 8.64 9.94
N SER A 93 0.76 7.85 10.11
CA SER A 93 0.19 7.56 11.43
C SER A 93 1.19 6.84 12.35
N GLY A 94 1.94 5.87 11.83
CA GLY A 94 2.97 5.18 12.60
C GLY A 94 4.14 6.09 13.01
N ILE A 95 4.48 7.09 12.21
CA ILE A 95 5.47 8.12 12.56
C ILE A 95 4.93 9.04 13.66
N GLU A 96 3.69 9.49 13.55
CA GLU A 96 3.02 10.30 14.59
C GLU A 96 3.04 9.58 15.94
N GLU A 97 2.60 8.30 15.97
CA GLU A 97 2.62 7.48 17.19
C GLU A 97 4.04 7.27 17.73
N ALA A 98 5.03 7.09 16.86
CA ALA A 98 6.43 6.95 17.26
C ALA A 98 6.96 8.24 17.90
N VAL A 99 6.61 9.41 17.37
CA VAL A 99 6.97 10.71 17.94
C VAL A 99 6.31 10.90 19.31
N GLU A 100 5.01 10.65 19.43
CA GLU A 100 4.27 10.75 20.70
C GLU A 100 4.83 9.82 21.77
N SER A 101 5.23 8.61 21.37
CA SER A 101 5.81 7.61 22.27
C SER A 101 7.30 7.86 22.60
N GLY A 102 7.91 8.93 22.06
CA GLY A 102 9.34 9.24 22.28
C GLY A 102 10.31 8.25 21.62
N LYS A 103 9.87 7.51 20.60
CA LYS A 103 10.75 6.61 19.83
C LYS A 103 11.66 7.43 18.92
N LYS A 104 12.87 6.92 18.67
CA LYS A 104 13.88 7.56 17.80
C LYS A 104 13.80 7.12 16.35
N GLU A 105 13.08 6.03 16.09
CA GLU A 105 12.93 5.51 14.73
C GLU A 105 11.58 4.83 14.54
N PHE A 106 11.13 4.83 13.28
CA PHE A 106 10.03 4.03 12.79
C PHE A 106 10.47 3.32 11.52
N ILE A 107 10.16 2.03 11.40
CA ILE A 107 10.48 1.23 10.22
C ILE A 107 9.24 0.45 9.80
N MET A 108 8.82 0.64 8.55
CA MET A 108 7.84 -0.21 7.90
C MET A 108 8.51 -0.99 6.78
N LYS A 109 8.30 -2.32 6.75
CA LYS A 109 8.66 -3.17 5.61
C LYS A 109 7.46 -3.99 5.18
N ARG A 110 7.13 -3.93 3.90
CA ARG A 110 6.02 -4.67 3.27
C ARG A 110 6.47 -5.23 1.93
N ALA A 111 6.69 -6.54 1.85
CA ALA A 111 7.06 -7.21 0.60
C ALA A 111 5.82 -7.61 -0.20
N MET A 112 4.89 -8.29 0.47
CA MET A 112 3.65 -8.83 -0.07
C MET A 112 2.49 -8.32 0.78
N THR A 113 1.31 -8.27 0.16
CA THR A 113 0.05 -8.00 0.84
C THR A 113 -0.86 -9.21 0.66
N SER A 114 -1.45 -9.67 1.75
CA SER A 114 -2.27 -10.88 1.82
C SER A 114 -3.67 -10.59 2.38
N THR A 115 -3.78 -9.58 3.21
CA THR A 115 -5.03 -9.16 3.87
C THR A 115 -5.28 -7.66 3.67
N SER A 116 -6.52 -7.21 3.85
CA SER A 116 -6.84 -5.77 3.76
C SER A 116 -6.12 -4.95 4.83
N GLY A 117 -5.96 -5.52 6.03
CA GLY A 117 -5.29 -4.85 7.15
C GLY A 117 -3.81 -4.54 6.88
N GLU A 118 -3.11 -5.41 6.13
CA GLU A 118 -1.71 -5.19 5.77
C GLU A 118 -1.47 -3.97 4.87
N ILE A 119 -2.51 -3.52 4.16
CA ILE A 119 -2.52 -2.27 3.39
C ILE A 119 -3.36 -1.18 4.06
N ASN A 120 -3.59 -1.26 5.37
CA ASN A 120 -4.32 -0.24 6.13
C ASN A 120 -5.77 -0.03 5.67
N ILE A 121 -6.44 -1.10 5.25
CA ILE A 121 -7.85 -1.09 4.86
C ILE A 121 -8.67 -1.93 5.85
N LYS A 122 -9.65 -1.29 6.47
CA LYS A 122 -10.63 -1.92 7.35
C LYS A 122 -11.98 -1.99 6.65
N VAL A 123 -12.55 -3.18 6.61
CA VAL A 123 -13.94 -3.40 6.19
C VAL A 123 -14.79 -3.51 7.45
N ARG A 124 -15.95 -2.86 7.47
CA ARG A 124 -16.87 -2.93 8.62
C ARG A 124 -17.40 -4.35 8.80
N GLU A 125 -17.70 -4.70 10.04
CA GLU A 125 -18.15 -6.05 10.43
C GLU A 125 -19.44 -6.49 9.72
N ASP A 126 -20.41 -5.58 9.56
CA ASP A 126 -21.65 -5.84 8.83
C ASP A 126 -21.41 -6.14 7.35
N VAL A 127 -20.48 -5.41 6.73
CA VAL A 127 -20.06 -5.66 5.33
C VAL A 127 -19.28 -6.97 5.22
N LEU A 128 -18.41 -7.29 6.19
CA LEU A 128 -17.70 -8.57 6.22
C LEU A 128 -18.66 -9.76 6.27
N ARG A 129 -19.70 -9.68 7.12
CA ARG A 129 -20.74 -10.71 7.20
C ARG A 129 -21.46 -10.90 5.88
N PHE A 130 -21.82 -9.81 5.19
CA PHE A 130 -22.42 -9.87 3.86
C PHE A 130 -21.48 -10.54 2.83
N ILE A 131 -20.20 -10.14 2.80
CA ILE A 131 -19.22 -10.73 1.88
C ILE A 131 -19.13 -12.24 2.11
N THR A 132 -19.09 -12.68 3.37
CA THR A 132 -19.05 -14.11 3.70
C THR A 132 -20.35 -14.85 3.38
N SER A 133 -21.53 -14.28 3.70
CA SER A 133 -22.82 -14.95 3.46
C SER A 133 -23.14 -15.12 1.98
N GLU A 134 -22.76 -14.13 1.16
CA GLU A 134 -22.98 -14.14 -0.29
C GLU A 134 -21.83 -14.81 -1.07
N ASN A 135 -20.92 -15.50 -0.37
CA ASN A 135 -19.75 -16.18 -0.95
C ASN A 135 -18.91 -15.25 -1.86
N LYS A 136 -18.80 -13.98 -1.48
CA LYS A 136 -17.96 -12.98 -2.11
C LYS A 136 -16.57 -12.96 -1.47
N ARG A 137 -15.63 -12.22 -2.05
CA ARG A 137 -14.25 -12.17 -1.55
C ARG A 137 -13.66 -10.77 -1.46
N ILE A 138 -12.71 -10.64 -0.55
CA ILE A 138 -11.73 -9.56 -0.50
C ILE A 138 -10.43 -10.11 -1.06
N ASP A 139 -10.06 -9.72 -2.28
CA ASP A 139 -8.81 -10.11 -2.93
C ASP A 139 -7.95 -8.88 -3.18
N LEU A 140 -7.21 -8.50 -2.13
CA LEU A 140 -6.28 -7.36 -2.15
C LEU A 140 -4.82 -7.80 -2.21
N ARG A 141 -4.55 -9.00 -2.73
CA ARG A 141 -3.22 -9.59 -2.69
C ARG A 141 -2.29 -9.02 -3.75
N GLY A 142 -0.99 -8.97 -3.43
CA GLY A 142 0.03 -8.69 -4.44
C GLY A 142 1.35 -8.15 -3.88
N PRO A 143 2.43 -8.22 -4.67
CA PRO A 143 3.75 -7.74 -4.27
C PRO A 143 3.80 -6.22 -4.31
N VAL A 144 4.04 -5.61 -3.15
CA VAL A 144 4.14 -4.14 -2.98
C VAL A 144 5.57 -3.67 -2.80
N PHE A 145 6.46 -4.50 -2.26
CA PHE A 145 7.88 -4.20 -2.01
C PHE A 145 8.14 -2.74 -1.60
N MET A 146 7.77 -2.36 -0.38
CA MET A 146 7.98 -1.02 0.16
C MET A 146 8.68 -1.13 1.52
N MET A 147 9.79 -0.43 1.66
CA MET A 147 10.44 -0.20 2.95
C MET A 147 10.57 1.29 3.19
N VAL A 148 10.08 1.74 4.33
CA VAL A 148 10.18 3.12 4.80
C VAL A 148 10.91 3.11 6.13
N ARG A 149 11.86 4.03 6.26
CA ARG A 149 12.54 4.33 7.52
C ARG A 149 12.29 5.79 7.86
N ALA A 150 11.94 6.07 9.10
CA ALA A 150 11.92 7.43 9.63
C ALA A 150 12.86 7.52 10.83
N GLN A 151 13.69 8.57 10.85
CA GLN A 151 14.52 8.96 11.99
C GLN A 151 13.90 10.16 12.68
N ILE A 152 13.86 10.14 14.01
CA ILE A 152 13.18 11.12 14.87
C ILE A 152 14.19 11.69 15.88
N GLU A 153 14.25 13.02 15.98
CA GLU A 153 15.15 13.77 16.90
C GLU A 153 14.49 14.17 18.24
#